data_AF-A0A6I3MV83-F1
#
_entry.id   AF-A0A6I3MV83-F1
#
_cell.length_a   1.000
_cell.length_b   1.000
_cell.length_c   1.000
_cell.angle_alpha   90.00
_cell.angle_beta   90.00
_cell.angle_gamma   90.00
#
_symmetry.space_group_name_H-M   'P 1'
#
loop_
_entity.id
_entity.type
_entity.pdbx_description
1 polymer ?
#
loop_
_entity_poly.entity_id
_entity_poly.type
_entity_poly.pdbx_seq_one_letter_code
_entity_poly.pdbx_strand_id
1 'polypeptide(L)'
;MAAKRKPSFNSHNPVTGEDIGTYAIMSKEQVNDAVDHARTATTAWQALGFTGRKKVLLAWSALIIDRVEHIAELISLETGKPLSDARLEASIAVNHIGWAARNAEDVMRTSYRRPGLLMANMSASVERAPLGVVGIIGPWNYPI
;
A
#
# COMPACT_ATOMS: atom_id res chain seq x y z
N MET A 1 4.95 20.48 -34.73
CA MET A 1 5.93 19.58 -34.09
C MET A 1 5.15 18.40 -33.52
N ALA A 2 5.47 17.16 -33.92
CA ALA A 2 4.83 15.97 -33.36
C ALA A 2 5.20 15.86 -31.88
N ALA A 3 4.21 15.74 -30.99
CA ALA A 3 4.44 15.54 -29.57
C ALA A 3 5.29 14.27 -29.38
N LYS A 4 6.44 14.38 -28.72
CA LYS A 4 7.28 13.22 -28.39
C LYS A 4 6.43 12.25 -27.56
N ARG A 5 6.21 11.04 -28.08
CA ARG A 5 5.51 9.96 -27.39
C ARG A 5 6.26 9.66 -26.09
N LYS A 6 5.56 9.71 -24.96
CA LYS A 6 6.15 9.39 -23.65
C LYS A 6 6.70 7.95 -23.67
N PRO A 7 7.87 7.68 -23.06
CA PRO A 7 8.36 6.31 -22.95
C PRO A 7 7.33 5.42 -22.25
N SER A 8 7.14 4.21 -22.74
CA SER A 8 6.12 3.27 -22.26
C SER A 8 6.60 1.83 -22.37
N PHE A 9 6.04 0.94 -21.57
CA PHE A 9 6.20 -0.51 -21.68
C PHE A 9 4.84 -1.19 -21.78
N ASN A 10 4.80 -2.40 -22.34
CA ASN A 10 3.59 -3.20 -22.41
C ASN A 10 3.63 -4.28 -21.31
N SER A 11 2.48 -4.52 -20.68
CA SER A 11 2.21 -5.74 -19.94
C SER A 11 1.68 -6.77 -20.93
N HIS A 12 2.20 -7.99 -20.84
CA HIS A 12 1.89 -9.06 -21.78
C HIS A 12 1.25 -10.22 -21.05
N ASN A 13 0.33 -10.90 -21.72
CA ASN A 13 -0.18 -12.17 -21.24
C ASN A 13 0.94 -13.23 -21.38
N PRO A 14 1.44 -13.83 -20.29
CA PRO A 14 2.54 -14.78 -20.38
C PRO A 14 2.14 -16.10 -21.06
N VAL A 15 0.84 -16.37 -21.23
CA VAL A 15 0.32 -17.57 -21.91
C VAL A 15 0.25 -17.37 -23.43
N THR A 16 -0.21 -16.21 -23.89
CA THR A 16 -0.44 -15.95 -25.33
C THR A 16 0.61 -15.02 -25.97
N GLY A 17 1.31 -14.22 -25.16
CA GLY A 17 2.22 -13.17 -25.61
C GLY A 17 1.52 -11.87 -26.03
N GLU A 18 0.20 -11.80 -25.97
CA GLU A 18 -0.58 -10.63 -26.38
C GLU A 18 -0.41 -9.46 -25.41
N ASP A 19 -0.48 -8.23 -25.93
CA ASP A 19 -0.48 -7.01 -25.13
C ASP A 19 -1.79 -6.89 -24.32
N ILE A 20 -1.68 -6.80 -23.00
CA ILE A 20 -2.81 -6.57 -22.08
C ILE A 20 -3.02 -5.07 -21.86
N GLY A 21 -1.93 -4.32 -21.75
CA GLY A 21 -1.97 -2.89 -21.47
C GLY A 21 -0.64 -2.21 -21.68
N THR A 22 -0.68 -0.89 -21.93
CA THR A 22 0.51 -0.05 -22.09
C THR A 22 0.60 0.93 -20.93
N TYR A 23 1.73 0.94 -20.24
CA TYR A 23 2.00 1.77 -19.07
C TYR A 23 3.14 2.75 -19.36
N ALA A 24 3.01 3.98 -18.86
CA ALA A 24 4.05 4.99 -19.00
C ALA A 24 5.26 4.69 -18.08
N ILE A 25 6.46 4.92 -18.58
CA ILE A 25 7.69 4.89 -17.77
C ILE A 25 7.87 6.30 -17.18
N MET A 26 7.77 6.40 -15.85
CA MET A 26 7.97 7.67 -15.16
C MET A 26 9.44 8.09 -15.17
N SER A 27 9.71 9.38 -15.42
CA SER A 27 11.05 9.94 -15.26
C SER A 27 11.40 10.13 -13.78
N LYS A 28 12.68 10.36 -13.49
CA LYS A 28 13.16 10.68 -12.14
C LYS A 28 12.42 11.88 -11.54
N GLU A 29 12.17 12.91 -12.34
CA GLU A 29 11.48 14.13 -11.95
C GLU A 29 10.03 13.83 -11.57
N GLN A 30 9.33 13.01 -12.36
CA GLN A 30 7.96 12.61 -12.05
C GLN A 30 7.85 11.78 -10.76
N VAL A 31 8.86 10.94 -10.49
CA VAL A 31 8.93 10.20 -9.22
C VAL A 31 9.15 11.16 -8.04
N ASN A 32 10.03 12.16 -8.20
CA ASN A 32 10.24 13.19 -7.16
C ASN A 32 8.94 13.99 -6.92
N ASP A 33 8.23 14.38 -7.98
CA ASP A 33 6.95 15.08 -7.86
C ASP A 33 5.91 14.26 -7.08
N ALA A 34 5.85 12.94 -7.32
CA ALA A 34 4.97 12.03 -6.58
C ALA A 34 5.36 11.95 -5.09
N VAL A 35 6.66 11.93 -4.77
CA VAL A 35 7.17 11.94 -3.39
C VAL A 35 6.83 13.25 -2.69
N ASP A 36 6.96 14.40 -3.37
CA ASP A 36 6.64 15.71 -2.81
C ASP A 36 5.13 15.88 -2.58
N HIS A 37 4.30 15.34 -3.49
CA HIS A 37 2.87 15.25 -3.29
C HIS A 37 2.51 14.40 -2.06
N ALA A 38 3.10 13.21 -1.93
CA ALA A 38 2.90 12.34 -0.77
C ALA A 38 3.34 12.99 0.55
N ARG A 39 4.44 13.76 0.51
CA ARG A 39 4.93 14.52 1.66
C ARG A 39 3.91 15.57 2.11
N THR A 40 3.30 16.27 1.17
CA THR A 40 2.24 17.26 1.45
C THR A 40 0.97 16.59 1.97
N ALA A 41 0.58 15.44 1.40
CA ALA A 41 -0.59 14.68 1.85
C ALA A 41 -0.44 14.08 3.25
N THR A 42 0.80 13.90 3.74
CA THR A 42 1.09 13.30 5.05
C THR A 42 0.43 14.09 6.19
N THR A 43 0.40 15.41 6.13
CA THR A 43 -0.22 16.25 7.17
C THR A 43 -1.72 15.95 7.31
N ALA A 44 -2.45 15.93 6.19
CA ALA A 44 -3.88 15.61 6.19
C ALA A 44 -4.13 14.15 6.63
N TRP A 45 -3.29 13.22 6.18
CA TRP A 45 -3.36 11.81 6.58
C TRP A 45 -3.14 11.58 8.07
N GLN A 46 -2.20 12.31 8.68
CA GLN A 46 -1.97 12.25 10.12
C GLN A 46 -3.12 12.85 10.92
N ALA A 47 -3.67 13.99 10.45
CA ALA A 47 -4.79 14.69 11.09
C ALA A 47 -6.08 13.86 11.18
N LEU A 48 -6.27 12.85 10.33
CA LEU A 48 -7.38 11.90 10.43
C LEU A 48 -7.39 11.09 11.74
N GLY A 49 -6.25 10.97 12.43
CA GLY A 49 -6.10 10.08 13.57
C GLY A 49 -6.35 8.61 13.22
N PHE A 50 -6.39 7.72 14.22
CA PHE A 50 -6.63 6.30 13.97
C PHE A 50 -8.04 6.02 13.47
N THR A 51 -9.06 6.67 14.03
CA THR A 51 -10.46 6.50 13.62
C THR A 51 -10.69 6.88 12.15
N GLY A 52 -10.17 8.02 11.70
CA GLY A 52 -10.31 8.46 10.31
C GLY A 52 -9.54 7.56 9.35
N ARG A 53 -8.29 7.20 9.67
CA ARG A 53 -7.50 6.25 8.87
C ARG A 53 -8.17 4.88 8.78
N LYS A 54 -8.72 4.37 9.88
CA LYS A 54 -9.48 3.11 9.90
C LYS A 54 -10.67 3.15 8.93
N LYS A 55 -11.44 4.25 8.90
CA LYS A 55 -12.55 4.42 7.95
C LYS A 55 -12.08 4.33 6.51
N VAL A 56 -10.99 5.02 6.16
CA VAL A 56 -10.42 5.00 4.80
C VAL A 56 -9.95 3.60 4.42
N LEU A 57 -9.19 2.94 5.29
CA LEU A 57 -8.65 1.60 5.02
C LEU A 57 -9.76 0.54 4.89
N LEU A 58 -10.81 0.60 5.73
CA LEU A 58 -11.94 -0.32 5.62
C LEU A 58 -12.78 -0.05 4.36
N ALA A 59 -12.93 1.21 3.94
CA ALA A 59 -13.58 1.53 2.68
C ALA A 59 -12.78 1.00 1.49
N TRP A 60 -11.44 1.11 1.52
CA TRP A 60 -10.58 0.54 0.49
C TRP A 60 -10.66 -0.99 0.46
N SER A 61 -10.62 -1.63 1.63
CA SER A 61 -10.80 -3.08 1.77
C SER A 61 -12.14 -3.55 1.17
N ALA A 62 -13.24 -2.83 1.43
CA ALA A 62 -14.54 -3.12 0.84
C ALA A 62 -14.54 -2.98 -0.69
N LEU A 63 -13.91 -1.93 -1.23
CA LEU A 63 -13.80 -1.75 -2.69
C LEU A 63 -13.02 -2.87 -3.39
N ILE A 64 -12.00 -3.43 -2.73
CA ILE A 64 -11.26 -4.59 -3.27
C ILE A 64 -12.17 -5.82 -3.26
N ILE A 65 -12.92 -6.06 -2.18
CA ILE A 65 -13.87 -7.18 -2.09
C ILE A 65 -14.93 -7.07 -3.19
N ASP A 66 -15.53 -5.89 -3.37
CA ASP A 66 -16.56 -5.64 -4.39
C ASP A 66 -16.07 -5.89 -5.82
N ARG A 67 -14.75 -5.86 -6.03
CA ARG A 67 -14.10 -6.04 -7.34
C ARG A 67 -13.21 -7.28 -7.40
N VAL A 68 -13.32 -8.19 -6.43
CA VAL A 68 -12.36 -9.31 -6.26
C VAL A 68 -12.26 -10.17 -7.52
N GLU A 69 -13.37 -10.41 -8.21
CA GLU A 69 -13.39 -11.22 -9.44
C GLU A 69 -12.62 -10.55 -10.57
N HIS A 70 -12.88 -9.27 -10.83
CA HIS A 70 -12.17 -8.52 -11.87
C HIS A 70 -10.68 -8.37 -11.54
N ILE A 71 -10.34 -8.15 -10.27
CA ILE A 71 -8.96 -8.09 -9.81
C ILE A 71 -8.27 -9.44 -10.04
N ALA A 72 -8.91 -10.55 -9.68
CA ALA A 72 -8.35 -11.88 -9.85
C ALA A 72 -8.16 -12.23 -11.34
N GLU A 73 -9.13 -11.87 -12.19
CA GLU A 73 -9.02 -12.03 -13.65
C GLU A 73 -7.82 -11.27 -14.21
N LEU A 74 -7.62 -10.01 -13.80
CA LEU A 74 -6.49 -9.20 -14.24
C LEU A 74 -5.15 -9.79 -13.76
N ILE A 75 -5.05 -10.19 -12.49
CA ILE A 75 -3.85 -10.82 -11.96
C ILE A 75 -3.55 -12.12 -12.71
N SER A 76 -4.56 -12.96 -12.94
CA SER A 76 -4.39 -14.20 -13.69
C SER A 76 -3.93 -13.92 -15.13
N LEU A 77 -4.49 -12.90 -15.77
CA LEU A 77 -4.13 -12.48 -17.12
C LEU A 77 -2.68 -11.98 -17.22
N GLU A 78 -2.23 -11.13 -16.28
CA GLU A 78 -0.88 -10.55 -16.31
C GLU A 78 0.21 -11.48 -15.78
N THR A 79 -0.12 -12.47 -14.94
CA THR A 79 0.87 -13.35 -14.28
C THR A 79 0.81 -14.81 -14.72
N GLY A 80 -0.27 -15.22 -15.39
CA GLY A 80 -0.51 -16.61 -15.80
C GLY A 80 -0.89 -17.56 -14.66
N LYS A 81 -1.06 -17.07 -13.43
CA LYS A 81 -1.44 -17.93 -12.30
C LYS A 81 -2.90 -18.36 -12.38
N PRO A 82 -3.28 -19.51 -11.80
CA PRO A 82 -4.68 -19.93 -11.73
C PRO A 82 -5.55 -18.88 -11.06
N LEU A 83 -6.80 -18.73 -11.55
CA LEU A 83 -7.74 -17.75 -11.01
C LEU A 83 -8.05 -17.97 -9.52
N SER A 84 -8.00 -19.22 -9.04
CA SER A 84 -8.10 -19.53 -7.61
C SER A 84 -7.00 -18.89 -6.78
N ASP A 85 -5.77 -18.91 -7.28
CA ASP A 85 -4.60 -18.38 -6.58
C ASP A 85 -4.64 -16.85 -6.59
N ALA A 86 -5.06 -16.26 -7.72
CA ALA A 86 -5.28 -14.81 -7.83
C ALA A 86 -6.38 -14.32 -6.87
N ARG A 87 -7.48 -15.07 -6.70
CA ARG A 87 -8.52 -14.74 -5.70
C ARG A 87 -8.01 -14.85 -4.27
N LEU A 88 -7.22 -15.89 -3.98
CA LEU A 88 -6.61 -16.07 -2.67
C LEU A 88 -5.69 -14.89 -2.34
N GLU A 89 -4.87 -14.47 -3.29
CA GLU A 89 -3.99 -13.31 -3.16
C GLU A 89 -4.77 -12.02 -2.87
N ALA A 90 -5.79 -11.69 -3.66
CA ALA A 90 -6.63 -10.53 -3.41
C ALA A 90 -7.28 -10.58 -2.01
N SER A 91 -7.68 -11.77 -1.57
CA SER A 91 -8.24 -11.99 -0.22
C SER A 91 -7.19 -11.78 0.88
N ILE A 92 -5.93 -12.14 0.64
CA ILE A 92 -4.81 -11.88 1.57
C ILE A 92 -4.57 -10.36 1.70
N ALA A 93 -4.56 -9.62 0.58
CA ALA A 93 -4.42 -8.16 0.59
C ALA A 93 -5.55 -7.49 1.40
N VAL A 94 -6.80 -7.90 1.18
CA VAL A 94 -7.98 -7.45 1.95
C VAL A 94 -7.79 -7.72 3.45
N ASN A 95 -7.31 -8.91 3.82
CA ASN A 95 -7.06 -9.26 5.21
C ASN A 95 -5.98 -8.40 5.86
N HIS A 96 -4.87 -8.14 5.18
CA HIS A 96 -3.81 -7.26 5.68
C HIS A 96 -4.31 -5.83 5.90
N ILE A 97 -5.05 -5.27 4.93
CA ILE A 97 -5.63 -3.92 5.05
C ILE A 97 -6.61 -3.88 6.23
N GLY A 98 -7.51 -4.85 6.33
CA GLY A 98 -8.47 -4.95 7.42
C GLY A 98 -7.82 -5.11 8.79
N TRP A 99 -6.76 -5.92 8.87
CA TRP A 99 -5.98 -6.09 10.10
C TRP A 99 -5.29 -4.78 10.49
N ALA A 100 -4.61 -4.11 9.57
CA ALA A 100 -3.96 -2.83 9.83
C ALA A 100 -4.98 -1.77 10.29
N ALA A 101 -6.14 -1.68 9.62
CA ALA A 101 -7.21 -0.77 9.99
C ALA A 101 -7.73 -0.98 11.42
N ARG A 102 -7.79 -2.24 11.88
CA ARG A 102 -8.31 -2.60 13.21
C ARG A 102 -7.26 -2.51 14.32
N ASN A 103 -5.98 -2.74 14.01
CA ASN A 103 -4.93 -2.92 15.02
C ASN A 103 -3.92 -1.78 15.09
N ALA A 104 -3.88 -0.87 14.11
CA ALA A 104 -2.86 0.19 14.07
C ALA A 104 -2.81 1.05 15.34
N GLU A 105 -3.96 1.39 15.93
CA GLU A 105 -4.00 2.19 17.16
C GLU A 105 -3.34 1.47 18.34
N ASP A 106 -3.65 0.18 18.51
CA ASP A 106 -3.11 -0.62 19.61
C ASP A 106 -1.60 -0.83 19.44
N VAL A 107 -1.17 -1.19 18.23
CA VAL A 107 0.24 -1.38 17.89
C VAL A 107 1.05 -0.09 18.09
N MET A 108 0.48 1.06 17.74
CA MET A 108 1.18 2.35 17.80
C MET A 108 1.04 3.09 19.13
N ARG A 109 0.19 2.62 20.05
CA ARG A 109 -0.05 3.27 21.35
C ARG A 109 1.26 3.47 22.13
N THR A 110 1.36 4.61 22.80
CA THR A 110 2.41 4.86 23.80
C THR A 110 2.39 3.78 24.87
N SER A 111 3.53 3.13 25.09
CA SER A 111 3.68 2.14 26.14
C SER A 111 4.59 2.66 27.25
N TYR A 112 4.33 2.27 28.48
CA TYR A 112 5.08 2.74 29.65
C TYR A 112 5.99 1.64 30.18
N ARG A 113 7.20 2.02 30.62
CA ARG A 113 8.20 1.10 31.19
C ARG A 113 8.60 1.61 32.57
N ARG A 114 8.96 0.68 33.46
CA ARG A 114 9.53 1.05 34.75
C ARG A 114 10.96 1.55 34.54
N PRO A 115 11.34 2.73 35.07
CA PRO A 115 12.69 3.29 34.90
C PRO A 115 13.77 2.60 35.76
N GLY A 116 13.38 1.59 36.55
CA GLY A 116 14.27 0.88 37.46
C GLY A 116 14.37 1.55 38.83
N LEU A 117 14.90 0.80 39.80
CA LEU A 117 14.89 1.19 41.22
C LEU A 117 15.70 2.46 41.50
N LEU A 118 16.79 2.67 40.77
CA LEU A 118 17.69 3.82 40.93
C LEU A 118 17.13 5.13 40.36
N MET A 119 16.06 5.05 39.56
CA MET A 119 15.40 6.21 38.92
C MET A 119 13.92 6.24 39.25
N ALA A 120 13.56 5.91 40.50
CA ALA A 120 12.18 5.80 40.95
C ALA A 120 11.37 7.11 40.88
N ASN A 121 12.04 8.25 40.81
CA ASN A 121 11.43 9.58 40.62
C ASN A 121 11.24 9.96 39.13
N MET A 122 11.56 9.07 38.19
CA MET A 122 11.43 9.31 36.74
C MET A 122 10.26 8.52 36.13
N SER A 123 9.93 8.83 34.88
CA SER A 123 8.98 8.06 34.06
C SER A 123 9.60 7.71 32.72
N ALA A 124 9.32 6.51 32.20
CA ALA A 124 9.77 6.09 30.87
C ALA A 124 8.57 5.70 30.00
N SER A 125 8.51 6.25 28.79
CA SER A 125 7.53 5.93 27.76
C SER A 125 8.24 5.52 26.45
N VAL A 126 7.53 4.76 25.62
CA VAL A 126 7.94 4.39 24.28
C VAL A 126 6.80 4.76 23.34
N GLU A 127 7.10 5.66 22.41
CA GLU A 127 6.17 6.14 21.39
C GLU A 127 6.56 5.61 20.02
N ARG A 128 5.57 5.48 19.13
CA ARG A 128 5.77 5.05 17.75
C ARG A 128 5.22 6.11 16.82
N ALA A 129 6.13 6.81 16.15
CA ALA A 129 5.79 7.82 15.16
C ALA A 129 5.95 7.24 13.74
N PRO A 130 5.13 7.68 12.77
CA PRO A 130 5.34 7.31 11.37
C PRO A 130 6.66 7.89 10.85
N LEU A 131 7.37 7.14 10.01
CA LEU A 131 8.63 7.59 9.38
C LEU A 131 8.43 8.70 8.34
N GLY A 132 7.22 8.83 7.79
CA GLY A 132 6.90 9.76 6.70
C GLY A 132 6.58 9.00 5.41
N VAL A 133 7.07 9.51 4.28
CA VAL A 133 6.88 8.89 2.96
C VAL A 133 7.76 7.65 2.84
N VAL A 134 7.17 6.52 2.46
CA VAL A 134 7.86 5.24 2.28
C VAL A 134 7.73 4.79 0.83
N GLY A 135 8.86 4.53 0.16
CA GLY A 135 8.88 3.92 -1.16
C GLY A 135 8.79 2.39 -1.07
N ILE A 136 7.95 1.77 -1.89
CA ILE A 136 7.72 0.33 -1.92
C ILE A 136 8.04 -0.18 -3.32
N ILE A 137 8.94 -1.18 -3.42
CA ILE A 137 9.27 -1.88 -4.67
C ILE A 137 8.84 -3.34 -4.49
N GLY A 138 7.73 -3.72 -5.12
CA GLY A 138 7.17 -5.08 -5.07
C GLY A 138 7.66 -5.95 -6.22
N PRO A 139 7.77 -7.29 -6.02
CA PRO A 139 8.04 -8.24 -7.11
C PRO A 139 6.77 -8.53 -7.94
N TRP A 140 6.94 -9.21 -9.07
CA TRP A 140 5.84 -9.50 -10.01
C TRP A 140 4.96 -10.70 -9.64
N ASN A 141 5.43 -11.57 -8.73
CA ASN A 141 4.77 -12.85 -8.44
C ASN A 141 3.55 -12.73 -7.51
N TYR A 142 3.44 -11.65 -6.74
CA TYR A 142 2.27 -11.28 -5.94
C TYR A 142 2.02 -9.77 -6.10
N PRO A 143 1.40 -9.33 -7.22
CA PRO A 143 1.27 -7.92 -7.55
C PRO A 143 0.25 -7.12 -6.71
N ILE A 144 -0.58 -7.74 -5.85
CA ILE A 144 -1.58 -7.04 -5.02
C ILE A 144 -1.34 -7.17 -3.51
#